data_AF-A0A6J1R716-F1
#
_entry.id   AF-A0A6J1R716-F1
#
_cell.length_a   1.000
_cell.length_b   1.000
_cell.length_c   1.000
_cell.angle_alpha   90.00
_cell.angle_beta   90.00
_cell.angle_gamma   90.00
#
_symmetry.space_group_name_H-M   'P 1'
#
loop_
_entity.id
_entity.type
_entity.pdbx_description
1 polymer ?
#
loop_
_entity_poly.entity_id
_entity_poly.type
_entity_poly.pdbx_seq_one_letter_code
_entity_poly.pdbx_strand_id
1 'polypeptide(L)' 'MFHRIGKLPHVIGAIDETNIPIKAPKVDARFYISKDKEYAITLQAVCDAELRFLDCFAGFAGSVGDRRVLK' A
#
# COMPACT_ATOMS: atom_id res chain seq x y z
N MET A 1 17.62 10.32 6.00
CA MET A 1 16.74 10.04 7.15
C MET A 1 15.73 11.18 7.33
N PHE A 2 14.48 10.87 7.71
CA PHE A 2 13.35 11.82 7.73
C PHE A 2 13.58 13.08 8.56
N HIS A 3 14.44 13.02 9.58
CA HIS A 3 14.90 14.19 10.34
C HIS A 3 15.46 15.31 9.44
N ARG A 4 16.21 14.96 8.38
CA ARG A 4 16.87 15.95 7.50
C ARG A 4 15.90 16.65 6.54
N ILE A 5 14.83 15.98 6.12
CA ILE A 5 13.90 16.51 5.12
C ILE A 5 12.64 17.13 5.75
N GLY A 6 12.28 16.74 6.98
CA GLY A 6 11.04 17.17 7.61
C GLY A 6 11.11 17.40 9.13
N LYS A 7 12.31 17.39 9.73
CA LYS A 7 12.50 17.51 11.20
C LYS A 7 11.73 16.47 12.01
N LEU A 8 11.55 15.27 11.46
CA LEU A 8 10.92 14.13 12.12
C LEU A 8 12.00 13.20 12.71
N PRO A 9 12.41 13.38 13.98
CA PRO A 9 13.39 12.50 14.60
C PRO A 9 12.80 11.09 14.81
N HIS A 10 13.66 10.08 14.80
CA HIS A 10 13.32 8.66 15.02
C HIS A 10 12.38 7.99 14.00
N VAL A 11 11.92 8.71 12.98
CA VAL A 11 11.18 8.10 11.85
C VAL A 11 12.17 7.38 10.92
N ILE A 12 12.02 6.06 10.85
CA ILE A 12 12.87 5.18 10.02
C ILE A 12 12.27 4.90 8.64
N GLY A 13 10.96 5.04 8.49
CA GLY A 13 10.21 4.73 7.28
C GLY A 13 8.86 5.44 7.25
N ALA A 14 8.32 5.62 6.05
CA ALA A 14 6.93 6.02 5.82
C ALA A 14 6.20 4.86 5.14
N ILE A 15 5.00 4.54 5.64
CA ILE A 15 4.15 3.47 5.09
C ILE A 15 3.00 4.09 4.30
N ASP A 16 2.71 3.54 3.13
CA ASP A 16 1.57 3.93 2.30
C ASP A 16 1.07 2.74 1.46
N GLU A 17 -0.12 2.90 0.88
CA GLU A 17 -0.76 1.91 0.00
C GLU A 17 -1.09 2.48 -1.38
N THR A 18 -1.08 1.61 -2.39
CA THR A 18 -1.56 1.95 -3.72
C THR A 18 -2.23 0.75 -4.40
N ASN A 19 -3.16 1.02 -5.32
CA ASN A 19 -3.87 -0.01 -6.07
C ASN A 19 -3.04 -0.46 -7.28
N ILE A 20 -2.79 -1.77 -7.40
CA ILE A 20 -2.29 -2.41 -8.61
C ILE A 20 -3.50 -2.96 -9.38
N PRO A 21 -3.81 -2.43 -10.58
CA PRO A 21 -4.90 -2.94 -11.40
C PRO A 21 -4.68 -4.41 -11.78
N ILE A 22 -5.75 -5.20 -11.70
CA ILE A 22 -5.76 -6.60 -12.12
C ILE A 22 -6.97 -6.87 -13.03
N LYS A 23 -6.92 -7.97 -13.76
CA LYS A 23 -8.14 -8.51 -14.38
C LYS A 23 -9.07 -9.03 -13.28
N ALA A 24 -10.38 -8.96 -13.53
CA ALA A 24 -11.38 -9.55 -12.65
C ALA A 24 -11.02 -11.01 -12.33
N PRO A 25 -10.83 -11.37 -11.05
CA PRO A 25 -10.61 -12.74 -10.64
C PRO A 25 -11.79 -13.64 -11.01
N LYS A 26 -11.54 -14.94 -11.26
CA LYS A 26 -12.61 -15.90 -11.54
C LYS A 26 -13.43 -16.27 -10.31
N VAL A 27 -12.81 -16.16 -9.13
CA VAL A 27 -13.38 -16.52 -7.82
C VAL A 27 -13.45 -15.24 -6.99
N ASP A 28 -14.61 -15.00 -6.37
CA ASP A 28 -14.83 -13.89 -5.44
C ASP A 28 -14.41 -12.49 -5.93
N ALA A 29 -14.57 -12.22 -7.24
CA ALA A 29 -14.16 -10.98 -7.89
C ALA A 29 -14.59 -9.70 -7.15
N ARG A 30 -15.77 -9.74 -6.51
CA ARG A 30 -16.34 -8.62 -5.74
C ARG A 30 -15.42 -8.10 -4.63
N PHE A 31 -14.53 -8.93 -4.07
CA PHE A 31 -13.60 -8.50 -3.01
C PHE A 31 -12.40 -7.73 -3.56
N TYR A 32 -12.15 -7.80 -4.87
CA TYR A 32 -11.05 -7.09 -5.51
C TYR A 32 -11.48 -5.75 -6.08
N ILE A 33 -12.74 -5.36 -5.92
CA ILE A 33 -13.21 -4.02 -6.30
C ILE A 33 -12.69 -3.02 -5.26
N SER A 34 -11.86 -2.08 -5.70
CA SER A 34 -11.30 -1.03 -4.85
C SER A 34 -12.31 0.09 -4.57
N LYS A 35 -11.92 1.06 -3.72
CA LYS A 35 -12.68 2.30 -3.50
C LYS A 35 -12.93 3.08 -4.81
N ASP A 36 -12.02 2.93 -5.78
CA ASP A 36 -12.10 3.55 -7.12
C ASP A 36 -13.00 2.78 -8.09
N LYS A 37 -13.65 1.71 -7.62
CA LYS A 37 -14.55 0.82 -8.39
C LYS A 37 -13.86 0.03 -9.51
N GLU A 38 -12.54 -0.12 -9.43
CA GLU A 38 -11.74 -0.94 -10.35
C GLU A 38 -11.28 -2.24 -9.67
N TYR A 39 -11.00 -3.28 -10.46
CA TYR A 39 -10.40 -4.51 -9.93
C TYR A 39 -8.92 -4.30 -9.63
N ALA A 40 -8.53 -4.44 -8.36
CA ALA A 40 -7.17 -4.24 -7.90
C ALA A 40 -6.77 -5.19 -6.76
N ILE A 41 -5.46 -5.38 -6.63
CA ILE A 41 -4.84 -5.72 -5.35
C ILE A 41 -4.15 -4.50 -4.78
N THR A 42 -3.98 -4.46 -3.47
CA THR A 42 -3.25 -3.38 -2.80
C THR A 42 -1.78 -3.75 -2.66
N LEU A 43 -0.91 -2.82 -3.05
CA LEU A 43 0.51 -2.77 -2.69
C LEU A 43 0.66 -1.88 -1.45
N GLN A 44 1.16 -2.44 -0.36
CA GLN A 44 1.65 -1.71 0.79
C GLN A 44 3.16 -1.60 0.68
N ALA A 45 3.73 -0.44 0.96
CA ALA A 45 5.16 -0.26 0.97
C ALA A 45 5.61 0.63 2.12
N VAL A 46 6.76 0.29 2.70
CA VAL A 46 7.51 1.13 3.63
C VAL A 46 8.72 1.68 2.87
N CYS A 47 8.88 2.99 2.84
CA CYS A 47 9.99 3.66 2.16
C CYS A 47 10.83 4.49 3.12
N ASP A 48 12.13 4.57 2.86
CA ASP A 48 12.99 5.54 3.54
C ASP A 48 12.89 6.95 2.90
N ALA A 49 13.59 7.91 3.50
CA ALA A 49 13.62 9.29 3.03
C ALA A 49 14.33 9.49 1.67
N GLU A 50 14.99 8.45 1.15
CA GLU A 50 15.62 8.41 -0.18
C GLU A 50 14.75 7.67 -1.20
N LEU A 51 13.47 7.42 -0.85
CA LEU A 51 12.48 6.73 -1.67
C LEU A 51 12.83 5.26 -1.99
N ARG A 52 13.69 4.64 -1.17
CA ARG A 52 14.00 3.21 -1.30
C ARG A 52 13.00 2.39 -0.51
N PHE A 53 12.51 1.29 -1.10
CA PHE A 53 11.70 0.32 -0.37
C PHE A 53 12.53 -0.34 0.74
N LEU A 54 12.02 -0.24 1.96
CA LEU A 54 12.49 -0.97 3.13
C LEU A 54 11.74 -2.29 3.29
N ASP A 55 10.44 -2.28 2.96
CA ASP A 55 9.55 -3.44 2.93
C ASP A 55 8.42 -3.20 1.93
N CYS A 56 7.90 -4.28 1.32
CA CYS A 56 6.69 -4.19 0.52
C CYS A 56 5.90 -5.51 0.51
N PHE A 57 4.58 -5.37 0.40
CA PHE A 57 3.66 -6.50 0.28
C PHE A 57 2.58 -6.19 -0.76
N ALA A 58 2.36 -7.11 -1.70
CA ALA A 58 1.28 -7.02 -2.67
C ALA A 58 0.41 -8.28 -2.57
N GLY A 59 -0.87 -8.12 -2.23
CA GLY A 59 -1.76 -9.28 -2.14
C GLY A 59 -3.09 -9.07 -1.43
N PHE A 60 -3.27 -7.95 -0.71
CA PHE A 60 -4.60 -7.62 -0.19
C PHE A 60 -5.56 -7.35 -1.34
N ALA A 61 -6.80 -7.83 -1.22
CA ALA A 61 -7.83 -7.54 -2.20
C ALA A 61 -8.19 -6.04 -2.14
N GLY A 62 -8.53 -5.41 -3.28
CA GLY A 62 -8.78 -3.97 -3.35
C GLY A 62 -9.87 -3.43 -2.41
N SER A 63 -10.79 -4.29 -1.93
CA SER A 63 -11.81 -3.88 -0.94
C SER A 63 -11.29 -3.81 0.50
N VAL A 64 -10.07 -4.27 0.78
CA VAL A 64 -9.45 -4.19 2.10
C VAL A 64 -9.11 -2.73 2.39
N GLY A 65 -9.61 -2.18 3.50
CA GLY A 65 -9.36 -0.79 3.86
C GLY A 65 -7.98 -0.57 4.50
N ASP A 66 -7.39 0.59 4.21
CA ASP A 66 -6.18 1.20 4.78
C ASP A 66 -5.79 0.72 6.19
N ARG A 67 -6.67 0.81 7.18
CA ARG A 67 -6.37 0.42 8.58
C ARG A 67 -5.92 -1.03 8.74
N ARG A 68 -6.29 -1.91 7.80
CA ARG A 68 -5.86 -3.32 7.79
C ARG A 68 -4.58 -3.53 6.98
N VAL A 69 -4.33 -2.67 6.01
CA VAL A 69 -3.17 -2.74 5.10
C VAL A 69 -1.96 -2.04 5.70
N LEU A 70 -2.13 -0.87 6.32
CA LEU A 70 -1.08 -0.01 6.86
C LEU A 70 -0.78 -0.34 8.34
N LYS A 71 -0.30 -1.56 8.60
CA LYS A 71 -0.01 -2.04 9.97
C LYS A 71 1.47 -2.21 10.26
#